data_AF-A0A2E6UU54-F1
#
_entry.id   AF-A0A2E6UU54-F1
#
_cell.length_a   1.000
_cell.length_b   1.000
_cell.length_c   1.000
_cell.angle_alpha   90.00
_cell.angle_beta   90.00
_cell.angle_gamma   90.00
#
_symmetry.space_group_name_H-M   'P 1'
#
loop_
_entity.id
_entity.type
_entity.pdbx_description
1 polymer ?
#
loop_
_entity_poly.entity_id
_entity_poly.type
_entity_poly.pdbx_seq_one_letter_code
_entity_poly.pdbx_strand_id
1 'polypeptide(L)'
;MKTIILCGGLGTRLSEETQVKPKPMVDIGGRPILWHIMKIYERHGFNDFSLALGYRGEWIKDYFLSYHARLSDLTVHLKSGQVDYYNPTAEDWKVSLVDTGINTMTGGRLLRLKNHLQSKGTFMLTYGDGVSDLNIKALLAFHQAHG
;
A
#
# COMPACT_ATOMS: atom_id res chain seq x y z
N MET A 1 3.90 -14.46 -0.05
CA MET A 1 2.64 -14.41 -0.83
C MET A 1 2.34 -12.95 -1.12
N LYS A 2 1.84 -12.63 -2.32
CA LYS A 2 1.59 -11.24 -2.73
C LYS A 2 0.24 -10.75 -2.18
N THR A 3 0.23 -9.54 -1.63
CA THR A 3 -0.95 -8.86 -1.09
C THR A 3 -1.32 -7.67 -1.98
N ILE A 4 -2.48 -7.74 -2.60
CA ILE A 4 -3.01 -6.70 -3.47
C ILE A 4 -3.89 -5.76 -2.66
N ILE A 5 -3.64 -4.45 -2.78
CA ILE A 5 -4.47 -3.43 -2.16
C ILE A 5 -4.99 -2.50 -3.25
N LEU A 6 -6.31 -2.32 -3.27
CA LEU A 6 -6.99 -1.43 -4.22
C LEU A 6 -6.88 0.02 -3.74
N CYS A 7 -6.14 0.85 -4.47
CA CYS A 7 -5.84 2.22 -4.08
C CYS A 7 -6.30 3.28 -5.09
N GLY A 8 -6.98 2.88 -6.18
CA GLY A 8 -7.29 3.78 -7.29
C GLY A 8 -8.69 4.38 -7.32
N GLY A 9 -9.51 4.17 -6.30
CA GLY A 9 -10.89 4.68 -6.24
C GLY A 9 -10.95 6.20 -6.04
N LEU A 10 -11.98 6.84 -6.61
CA LEU A 10 -12.18 8.30 -6.55
C LEU A 10 -12.53 8.84 -5.15
N GLY A 11 -12.94 8.00 -4.20
CA GLY A 11 -13.22 8.44 -2.83
C GLY A 11 -14.44 9.34 -2.65
N THR A 12 -15.38 9.35 -3.61
CA THR A 12 -16.50 10.33 -3.73
C THR A 12 -17.43 10.45 -2.51
N ARG A 13 -17.40 9.52 -1.56
CA ARG A 13 -18.23 9.55 -0.33
C ARG A 13 -17.58 10.29 0.84
N LEU A 14 -16.32 10.71 0.71
CA LEU A 14 -15.51 11.36 1.76
C LEU A 14 -14.91 12.67 1.19
N SER A 15 -15.74 13.45 0.51
CA SER A 15 -15.33 14.57 -0.36
C SER A 15 -14.52 15.66 0.34
N GLU A 16 -14.71 15.88 1.64
CA GLU A 16 -14.00 16.95 2.38
C GLU A 16 -12.49 16.69 2.49
N GLU A 17 -12.07 15.47 2.80
CA GLU A 17 -10.65 15.07 2.89
C GLU A 17 -10.09 14.57 1.54
N THR A 18 -10.93 13.91 0.74
CA THR A 18 -10.50 13.28 -0.53
C THR A 18 -10.27 14.25 -1.68
N GLN A 19 -10.72 15.51 -1.55
CA GLN A 19 -10.31 16.58 -2.45
C GLN A 19 -8.87 17.03 -2.23
N VAL A 20 -8.24 16.69 -1.11
CA VAL A 20 -6.85 17.05 -0.81
C VAL A 20 -5.91 15.85 -0.94
N LYS A 21 -6.30 14.65 -0.52
CA LYS A 21 -5.48 13.42 -0.60
C LYS A 21 -6.31 12.17 -0.93
N PRO A 22 -5.76 11.17 -1.67
CA PRO A 22 -6.53 9.95 -1.96
C PRO A 22 -6.91 9.22 -0.66
N LYS A 23 -8.08 8.55 -0.64
CA LYS A 23 -8.61 7.90 0.58
C LYS A 23 -7.61 6.98 1.31
N PRO A 24 -6.81 6.14 0.63
CA PRO A 24 -5.80 5.32 1.31
C PRO A 24 -4.70 6.12 2.04
N MET A 25 -4.58 7.41 1.74
CA MET A 25 -3.61 8.33 2.33
C MET A 25 -4.20 9.20 3.45
N VAL A 26 -5.45 8.97 3.85
CA VAL A 26 -6.03 9.61 5.04
C VAL A 26 -5.31 9.12 6.29
N ASP A 27 -4.92 10.04 7.17
CA ASP A 27 -4.11 9.74 8.34
C ASP A 27 -4.96 9.29 9.53
N ILE A 28 -4.49 8.26 10.21
CA ILE A 28 -5.01 7.75 11.47
C ILE A 28 -3.81 7.65 12.41
N GLY A 29 -3.80 8.41 13.51
CA GLY A 29 -2.67 8.41 14.45
C GLY A 29 -1.32 8.79 13.81
N GLY A 30 -1.32 9.74 12.87
CA GLY A 30 -0.11 10.22 12.20
C GLY A 30 0.46 9.32 11.10
N ARG A 31 -0.26 8.26 10.71
CA ARG A 31 0.10 7.37 9.59
C ARG A 31 -1.09 7.15 8.65
N PRO A 32 -0.86 7.00 7.33
CA PRO A 32 -1.91 6.66 6.38
C PRO A 32 -2.68 5.39 6.74
N ILE A 33 -3.98 5.33 6.47
CA ILE A 33 -4.77 4.09 6.61
C ILE A 33 -4.16 2.94 5.80
N LEU A 34 -3.60 3.22 4.63
CA LEU A 34 -2.86 2.24 3.83
C LEU A 34 -1.69 1.62 4.60
N TRP A 35 -0.95 2.42 5.38
CA TRP A 35 0.15 1.94 6.22
C TRP A 35 -0.37 0.98 7.30
N HIS A 36 -1.48 1.32 7.96
CA HIS A 36 -2.11 0.45 8.97
C HIS A 36 -2.56 -0.89 8.39
N ILE A 37 -3.18 -0.86 7.21
CA ILE A 37 -3.56 -2.08 6.48
C ILE A 37 -2.32 -2.94 6.21
N MET A 38 -1.25 -2.34 5.70
CA MET A 38 0.00 -3.07 5.42
C MET A 38 0.64 -3.65 6.70
N LYS A 39 0.60 -2.94 7.84
CA LYS A 39 1.05 -3.48 9.14
C LYS A 39 0.23 -4.67 9.62
N ILE A 40 -1.08 -4.70 9.36
CA ILE A 40 -1.91 -5.89 9.68
C ILE A 40 -1.36 -7.10 8.93
N TYR A 41 -1.11 -6.98 7.62
CA TYR A 41 -0.55 -8.06 6.81
C TYR A 41 0.87 -8.45 7.23
N GLU A 42 1.74 -7.47 7.50
CA GLU A 42 3.13 -7.70 7.91
C GLU A 42 3.22 -8.38 9.28
N ARG A 43 2.36 -8.04 10.24
CA ARG A 43 2.24 -8.78 11.52
C ARG A 43 1.96 -10.28 11.31
N HIS A 44 1.32 -10.63 10.20
CA HIS A 44 1.05 -12.01 9.81
C HIS A 44 2.07 -12.60 8.83
N GLY A 45 3.18 -11.91 8.54
CA GLY A 45 4.28 -12.38 7.69
C GLY A 45 4.10 -12.09 6.20
N PHE A 46 3.21 -11.17 5.82
CA PHE A 46 2.96 -10.79 4.43
C PHE A 46 3.50 -9.37 4.16
N ASN A 47 4.65 -9.27 3.50
CA ASN A 47 5.38 -8.03 3.25
C ASN A 47 5.62 -7.70 1.75
N ASP A 48 5.10 -8.50 0.82
CA ASP A 48 5.14 -8.24 -0.62
C ASP A 48 3.80 -7.67 -1.09
N PHE A 49 3.75 -6.36 -1.28
CA PHE A 49 2.55 -5.60 -1.61
C PHE A 49 2.51 -5.21 -3.08
N SER A 50 1.30 -5.20 -3.66
CA SER A 50 1.04 -4.62 -4.97
C SER A 50 -0.16 -3.69 -4.90
N LEU A 51 0.12 -2.40 -5.03
CA LEU A 51 -0.86 -1.34 -4.90
C LEU A 51 -1.44 -1.02 -6.28
N ALA A 52 -2.72 -1.25 -6.47
CA ALA A 52 -3.44 -0.91 -7.69
C ALA A 52 -3.81 0.58 -7.66
N LEU A 53 -2.92 1.42 -8.20
CA LEU A 53 -3.07 2.86 -8.24
C LEU A 53 -4.06 3.31 -9.31
N GLY A 54 -4.61 4.50 -9.14
CA GLY A 54 -5.55 5.13 -10.07
C GLY A 54 -5.61 6.62 -9.77
N TYR A 55 -6.77 7.10 -9.33
CA TYR A 55 -6.92 8.49 -8.90
C TYR A 55 -5.86 8.88 -7.86
N ARG A 56 -5.11 9.95 -8.15
CA ARG A 56 -4.03 10.49 -7.30
C ARG A 56 -2.95 9.48 -6.89
N GLY A 57 -2.59 8.56 -7.78
CA GLY A 57 -1.55 7.57 -7.52
C GLY A 57 -0.18 8.16 -7.17
N GLU A 58 0.11 9.39 -7.62
CA GLU A 58 1.33 10.14 -7.31
C GLU A 58 1.55 10.34 -5.81
N TRP A 59 0.50 10.62 -5.04
CA TRP A 59 0.61 10.78 -3.58
C TRP A 59 1.15 9.52 -2.91
N ILE A 60 0.70 8.35 -3.37
CA ILE A 60 1.14 7.06 -2.85
C ILE A 60 2.58 6.80 -3.29
N LYS A 61 2.94 7.13 -4.54
CA LYS A 61 4.32 7.03 -5.01
C LYS A 61 5.27 7.90 -4.19
N ASP A 62 4.93 9.17 -3.98
CA ASP A 62 5.73 10.13 -3.20
C ASP A 62 5.86 9.70 -1.74
N TYR A 63 4.82 9.11 -1.16
CA TYR A 63 4.89 8.57 0.19
C TYR A 63 5.97 7.48 0.31
N PHE A 64 5.98 6.51 -0.60
CA PHE A 64 6.95 5.41 -0.56
C PHE A 64 8.35 5.82 -1.05
N LEU A 65 8.46 6.72 -2.03
CA LEU A 65 9.76 7.27 -2.48
C LEU A 65 10.45 8.07 -1.37
N SER A 66 9.68 8.80 -0.56
CA SER A 66 10.21 9.56 0.57
C SER A 66 10.12 8.81 1.91
N TYR A 67 9.83 7.50 1.91
CA TYR A 67 9.52 6.76 3.14
C TYR A 67 10.64 6.87 4.19
N HIS A 68 11.88 6.62 3.78
CA HIS A 68 13.04 6.77 4.68
C HIS A 68 13.21 8.20 5.19
N ALA A 69 13.05 9.21 4.33
CA ALA A 69 13.16 10.62 4.71
C ALA A 69 12.06 11.09 5.66
N ARG A 70 10.88 10.49 5.59
CA ARG A 70 9.76 10.83 6.49
C ARG A 70 9.94 10.26 7.89
N LEU A 71 10.65 9.14 8.02
CA LEU A 71 10.66 8.33 9.23
C LEU A 71 12.00 8.25 9.95
N SER A 72 13.03 8.83 9.34
CA SER A 72 14.39 8.85 9.86
C SER A 72 14.78 10.31 10.11
N ASP A 73 15.61 10.55 11.11
CA ASP A 73 16.29 11.83 11.21
C ASP A 73 17.28 11.94 10.03
N LEU A 74 17.51 13.14 9.50
CA LEU A 74 18.35 13.29 8.31
C LEU A 74 19.22 14.56 8.32
N THR A 75 20.38 14.45 7.69
CA THR A 75 21.25 15.59 7.35
C THR A 75 21.37 15.66 5.83
N VAL A 76 21.09 16.82 5.25
CA VAL A 76 21.19 17.06 3.80
C VAL A 76 22.39 17.95 3.51
N HIS A 77 23.35 17.42 2.77
CA HIS A 77 24.52 18.16 2.30
C HIS A 77 24.17 18.91 1.02
N LEU A 78 23.60 20.11 1.14
CA LEU A 78 23.03 20.87 0.01
C LEU A 78 23.98 21.09 -1.18
N LYS A 79 25.30 21.14 -0.95
CA LYS A 79 26.29 21.30 -2.03
C LYS A 79 26.47 20.03 -2.87
N SER A 80 26.43 18.84 -2.25
CA SER A 80 26.64 17.55 -2.93
C SER A 80 25.34 16.82 -3.26
N GLY A 81 24.23 17.18 -2.61
CA GLY A 81 22.96 16.45 -2.68
C GLY A 81 22.96 15.14 -1.87
N GLN A 82 24.05 14.83 -1.15
CA GLN A 82 24.10 13.66 -0.28
C GLN A 82 23.12 13.81 0.89
N VAL A 83 22.44 12.72 1.24
CA VAL A 83 21.54 12.63 2.40
C VAL A 83 22.02 11.52 3.31
N ASP A 84 22.32 11.86 4.55
CA ASP A 84 22.62 10.89 5.61
C ASP A 84 21.36 10.65 6.44
N TYR A 85 21.00 9.38 6.64
CA TYR A 85 19.83 8.97 7.41
C TYR A 85 20.27 8.38 8.75
N TYR A 86 19.57 8.74 9.83
CA TYR A 86 19.81 8.28 11.19
C TYR A 86 18.54 7.65 11.77
N ASN A 87 18.70 6.67 12.66
CA ASN A 87 17.60 5.94 13.30
C ASN A 87 16.58 5.36 12.29
N PRO A 88 17.02 4.59 11.26
CA PRO A 88 16.11 4.13 10.22
C PRO A 88 15.05 3.19 10.79
N THR A 89 13.80 3.65 10.82
CA THR A 89 12.63 2.80 11.08
C THR A 89 12.10 2.28 9.75
N ALA A 90 12.84 1.36 9.15
CA ALA A 90 12.49 0.78 7.86
C ALA A 90 11.74 -0.54 8.04
N GLU A 91 10.52 -0.59 7.51
CA GLU A 91 9.81 -1.85 7.32
C GLU A 91 10.49 -2.61 6.17
N ASP A 92 10.63 -3.94 6.28
CA ASP A 92 11.14 -4.79 5.19
C ASP A 92 10.03 -5.13 4.18
N TRP A 93 9.43 -4.09 3.61
CA TRP A 93 8.33 -4.20 2.66
C TRP A 93 8.81 -4.08 1.22
N LYS A 94 8.36 -5.00 0.38
CA LYS A 94 8.46 -4.86 -1.07
C LYS A 94 7.15 -4.30 -1.61
N VAL A 95 7.17 -3.05 -2.07
CA VAL A 95 5.94 -2.36 -2.52
C VAL A 95 6.00 -2.12 -4.03
N SER A 96 5.14 -2.81 -4.78
CA SER A 96 4.94 -2.56 -6.21
C SER A 96 3.83 -1.52 -6.41
N LEU A 97 4.17 -0.39 -7.03
CA LEU A 97 3.28 0.74 -7.28
C LEU A 97 2.83 0.74 -8.74
N VAL A 98 1.66 0.16 -9.03
CA VAL A 98 1.24 -0.09 -10.42
C VAL A 98 0.07 0.80 -10.78
N ASP A 99 0.24 1.61 -11.82
CA ASP A 99 -0.88 2.36 -12.40
C ASP A 99 -1.84 1.39 -13.10
N THR A 100 -3.06 1.29 -12.57
CA THR A 100 -4.10 0.44 -13.13
C THR A 100 -5.18 1.23 -13.85
N GLY A 101 -4.99 2.54 -14.06
CA GLY A 101 -5.88 3.45 -14.79
C GLY A 101 -6.93 4.13 -13.92
N ILE A 102 -7.29 5.37 -14.25
CA ILE A 102 -8.24 6.18 -13.48
C ILE A 102 -9.68 5.64 -13.55
N ASN A 103 -10.13 5.26 -14.75
CA ASN A 103 -11.52 4.83 -15.02
C ASN A 103 -11.75 3.32 -14.81
N THR A 104 -10.82 2.65 -14.12
CA THR A 104 -10.80 1.20 -14.03
C THR A 104 -11.56 0.73 -12.80
N MET A 105 -12.55 -0.13 -13.00
CA MET A 105 -13.26 -0.78 -11.91
C MET A 105 -12.42 -1.89 -11.27
N THR A 106 -12.80 -2.31 -10.06
CA THR A 106 -12.06 -3.26 -9.21
C THR A 106 -11.51 -4.49 -9.96
N GLY A 107 -12.37 -5.22 -10.68
CA GLY A 107 -11.94 -6.42 -11.44
C GLY A 107 -10.96 -6.10 -12.56
N GLY A 108 -11.14 -4.97 -13.26
CA GLY A 108 -10.21 -4.53 -14.30
C GLY A 108 -8.84 -4.13 -13.75
N ARG A 109 -8.79 -3.58 -12.53
CA ARG A 109 -7.52 -3.27 -11.85
C ARG A 109 -6.75 -4.54 -11.54
N LEU A 110 -7.45 -5.55 -11.00
CA LEU A 110 -6.88 -6.86 -10.74
C LEU A 110 -6.35 -7.51 -12.03
N LEU A 111 -7.12 -7.46 -13.12
CA LEU A 111 -6.68 -7.98 -14.41
C LEU A 111 -5.40 -7.32 -14.92
N ARG A 112 -5.25 -6.00 -14.75
CA ARG A 112 -4.03 -5.27 -15.15
C ARG A 112 -2.83 -5.59 -14.28
N LEU A 113 -3.05 -6.06 -13.05
CA LEU A 113 -1.98 -6.58 -12.20
C LEU A 113 -1.52 -7.99 -12.59
N LYS A 114 -2.18 -8.69 -13.53
CA LYS A 114 -1.89 -10.09 -13.87
C LYS A 114 -0.40 -10.39 -13.99
N ASN A 115 0.38 -9.56 -14.69
CA ASN A 115 1.82 -9.79 -14.86
C ASN A 115 2.63 -9.60 -13.57
N HIS A 116 2.18 -8.74 -12.66
CA HIS A 116 2.77 -8.58 -11.33
C HIS A 116 2.39 -9.72 -10.37
N LEU A 117 1.36 -10.51 -10.71
CA LEU A 117 0.90 -11.67 -9.96
C LEU A 117 1.52 -12.99 -10.47
N GLN A 118 2.39 -12.93 -11.49
CA GLN A 118 3.00 -14.11 -12.10
C GLN A 118 4.12 -14.69 -11.22
N SER A 119 3.72 -15.37 -10.16
CA SER A 119 4.35 -16.60 -9.69
C SER A 119 3.28 -17.44 -9.00
N LYS A 120 3.07 -18.64 -9.55
CA LYS A 120 1.98 -19.60 -9.32
C LYS A 120 1.45 -19.65 -7.86
N GLY A 121 0.17 -19.32 -7.66
CA GLY A 121 -0.56 -19.65 -6.43
C GLY A 121 -1.61 -18.64 -5.99
N THR A 122 -2.14 -18.88 -4.79
CA THR A 122 -3.02 -17.99 -4.02
C THR A 122 -2.38 -16.61 -3.78
N PHE A 123 -3.19 -15.56 -3.83
CA PHE A 123 -2.81 -14.19 -3.44
C PHE A 123 -3.88 -13.59 -2.52
N MET A 124 -3.54 -12.50 -1.84
CA MET A 124 -4.50 -11.76 -1.02
C MET A 124 -4.99 -10.52 -1.78
N LEU A 125 -6.25 -10.15 -1.58
CA LEU A 125 -6.85 -8.95 -2.15
C LEU A 125 -7.69 -8.25 -1.08
N THR A 126 -7.49 -6.94 -0.91
CA THR A 126 -8.32 -6.11 -0.05
C THR A 126 -8.48 -4.70 -0.59
N TYR A 127 -9.34 -3.92 0.07
CA TYR A 127 -9.55 -2.50 -0.20
C TYR A 127 -8.58 -1.65 0.62
N GLY A 128 -8.13 -0.53 0.06
CA GLY A 128 -7.21 0.41 0.73
C GLY A 128 -7.86 1.32 1.78
N ASP A 129 -9.04 0.98 2.30
CA ASP A 129 -9.83 1.83 3.19
C ASP A 129 -10.50 1.11 4.37
N GLY A 130 -10.20 -0.17 4.59
CA GLY A 130 -10.75 -0.95 5.71
C GLY A 130 -9.65 -1.48 6.62
N VAL A 131 -9.78 -1.25 7.92
CA VAL A 131 -8.92 -1.82 8.98
C VAL A 131 -9.72 -2.81 9.82
N SER A 132 -9.06 -3.81 10.37
CA SER A 132 -9.67 -4.80 11.27
C SER A 132 -8.59 -5.48 12.12
N ASP A 133 -9.03 -6.23 13.13
CA ASP A 133 -8.20 -7.16 13.92
C ASP A 133 -8.16 -8.58 13.33
N LEU A 134 -8.52 -8.72 12.05
CA LEU A 134 -8.63 -10.00 11.36
C LEU A 134 -7.32 -10.80 11.40
N ASN A 135 -7.41 -12.07 11.82
CA ASN A 135 -6.28 -12.99 11.75
C ASN A 135 -6.06 -13.47 10.30
N ILE A 136 -5.14 -12.83 9.60
CA ILE A 136 -4.85 -13.10 8.19
C ILE A 136 -4.30 -14.52 7.98
N LYS A 137 -3.54 -15.08 8.93
CA LYS A 137 -3.05 -16.47 8.84
C LYS A 137 -4.20 -17.47 8.92
N ALA A 138 -5.15 -17.25 9.83
CA ALA A 138 -6.32 -18.12 9.95
C ALA A 138 -7.20 -18.05 8.69
N LEU A 139 -7.38 -16.86 8.10
CA LEU A 139 -8.06 -16.70 6.82
C LEU A 139 -7.38 -17.50 5.71
N LEU A 140 -6.05 -17.41 5.61
CA LEU A 140 -5.30 -18.16 4.60
C LEU A 140 -5.41 -19.67 4.82
N ALA A 141 -5.27 -20.15 6.06
CA ALA A 141 -5.40 -21.57 6.39
C ALA A 141 -6.80 -22.10 6.05
N PHE A 142 -7.84 -21.32 6.35
CA PHE A 142 -9.21 -21.65 5.97
C PHE A 142 -9.36 -21.77 4.44
N HIS A 143 -8.82 -20.82 3.67
CA HIS A 143 -8.84 -20.87 2.21
C HIS A 143 -8.10 -22.11 1.68
N GLN A 144 -6.93 -22.44 2.21
CA GLN A 144 -6.15 -23.61 1.78
C GLN A 144 -6.84 -24.95 2.10
N ALA A 145 -7.69 -24.99 3.13
CA ALA A 145 -8.41 -26.19 3.51
C ALA A 145 -9.68 -26.46 2.65
N HIS A 146 -10.21 -25.44 1.96
CA HIS A 146 -11.50 -25.52 1.25
C HIS A 146 -11.43 -25.09 -0.24
N GLY A 147 -10.34 -24.47 -0.67
CA GLY A 147 -10.18 -23.82 -1.98
C GLY A 147 -9.43 -24.65 -3.00
#